data_AF-A0A1I6UIU5-F1
#
_entry.id   AF-A0A1I6UIU5-F1
#
_cell.length_a   1.000
_cell.length_b   1.000
_cell.length_c   1.000
_cell.angle_alpha   90.00
_cell.angle_beta   90.00
_cell.angle_gamma   90.00
#
_symmetry.space_group_name_H-M   'P 1'
#
loop_
_entity.id
_entity.type
_entity.pdbx_description
1 polymer ?
#
loop_
_entity_poly.entity_id
_entity_poly.type
_entity_poly.pdbx_seq_one_letter_code
_entity_poly.pdbx_strand_id
1 'polypeptide(L)'
;MKPIWKWILGILAVILVALAGVAWYLSHNWKPIVEKKLMDIVKSSTDSLYTLTFDDLDLNVALGNMSLENAVLQPDTIVYRKMEEAQLAPDNIYTIRLKSLKIRRFGILDILSNKKLSIRTVGFDSPDIHLVNTYHAYNDTIAKPSKEGKTLYESLKDVLSSVNVQDINVDNVSFRYTKIVEGKSSEIAVENIKVKVRDVLIDETALQDSSRIFYTKLIDIDVPGFSYEFPDGFYVLKFDGLKINTEEQNILLTNVDFRPKMNRSAYFKQRGENKTMSTLHFDTLRMEHLNFQKLIDKQQILAKKLQIKNGYVKLFGDKRYPKRPTNQIGQAPHQKLLRMKSLMNLDSVFVENVNVEYGEMSPKYHRDGYITFNGATGVLTNVTNDSVALGSDKYMKADLRAKIMNSGNLHAKFSFDMLSKNGAYTYSGTVGTMKAPAFNKILTPLLNVGIGSGNIKSVKFNMSGTDYHTTGDFRFDYNELKLELLNEKKAGEEQKSKKLVSFLVNQLIINDSNPDANEVYHVGKVNYRRVPEHTFFKNLWQSLLEGIKQTAGISPEREARLIGSAQSAQKTVEGAKKGAEKTKGFVRGLFKKKDKEDKK
;
A
#
# COMPACT_ATOMS: atom_id res chain seq x y z
N MET A 1 -23.30 -57.22 49.21
CA MET A 1 -22.81 -55.83 49.41
C MET A 1 -23.05 -55.45 50.87
N LYS A 2 -22.01 -55.05 51.62
CA LYS A 2 -22.14 -54.68 53.04
C LYS A 2 -23.20 -53.57 53.20
N PRO A 3 -24.06 -53.58 54.23
CA PRO A 3 -25.18 -52.65 54.39
C PRO A 3 -24.78 -51.16 54.36
N ILE A 4 -23.52 -50.87 54.70
CA ILE A 4 -22.89 -49.54 54.60
C ILE A 4 -22.91 -48.98 53.16
N TRP A 5 -22.76 -49.81 52.14
CA TRP A 5 -22.77 -49.36 50.73
C TRP A 5 -24.16 -48.91 50.27
N LYS A 6 -25.24 -49.46 50.83
CA LYS A 6 -26.61 -49.02 50.52
C LYS A 6 -26.89 -47.63 51.13
N TRP A 7 -26.35 -47.36 52.32
CA TRP A 7 -26.43 -46.05 52.97
C TRP A 7 -25.56 -45.00 52.26
N ILE A 8 -24.34 -45.35 51.85
CA ILE A 8 -23.46 -44.46 51.08
C ILE A 8 -24.11 -44.10 49.73
N LEU A 9 -24.65 -45.08 49.00
CA LEU A 9 -25.34 -44.85 47.73
C LEU A 9 -26.64 -44.04 47.90
N GLY A 10 -27.40 -44.28 48.99
CA GLY A 10 -28.59 -43.50 49.31
C GLY A 10 -28.28 -42.04 49.64
N ILE A 11 -27.23 -41.78 50.43
CA ILE A 11 -26.77 -40.43 50.76
C ILE A 11 -26.24 -39.71 49.51
N LEU A 12 -25.47 -40.40 48.66
CA LEU A 12 -25.01 -39.85 47.38
C LEU A 12 -26.18 -39.49 46.45
N ALA A 13 -27.22 -40.33 46.37
CA ALA A 13 -28.41 -40.05 45.58
C ALA A 13 -29.19 -38.85 46.12
N VAL A 14 -29.35 -38.71 47.44
CA VAL A 14 -30.02 -37.57 48.06
C VAL A 14 -29.22 -36.28 47.85
N ILE A 15 -27.90 -36.32 47.98
CA ILE A 15 -27.02 -35.18 47.68
C ILE A 15 -27.13 -34.81 46.20
N LEU A 16 -27.15 -35.78 45.29
CA LEU A 16 -27.33 -35.53 43.85
C LEU A 16 -28.68 -34.90 43.53
N VAL A 17 -29.78 -35.38 44.13
CA VAL A 17 -31.12 -34.81 43.95
C VAL A 17 -31.21 -33.41 44.56
N ALA A 18 -30.61 -33.18 45.74
CA ALA A 18 -30.54 -31.86 46.36
C ALA A 18 -29.70 -30.89 45.52
N LEU A 19 -28.54 -31.31 45.00
CA LEU A 19 -27.72 -30.51 44.08
C LEU A 19 -28.44 -30.23 42.77
N ALA A 20 -29.17 -31.21 42.21
CA ALA A 20 -30.00 -31.03 41.03
C ALA A 20 -31.17 -30.06 41.27
N GLY A 21 -31.82 -30.16 42.43
CA GLY A 21 -32.89 -29.26 42.85
C GLY A 21 -32.41 -27.83 43.10
N VAL A 22 -31.24 -27.66 43.74
CA VAL A 22 -30.58 -26.36 43.93
C VAL A 22 -30.14 -25.78 42.58
N ALA A 23 -29.55 -26.58 41.69
CA ALA A 23 -29.18 -26.15 40.36
C ALA A 23 -30.40 -25.71 39.53
N TRP A 24 -31.51 -26.47 39.60
CA TRP A 24 -32.77 -26.13 38.95
C TRP A 24 -33.37 -24.84 39.52
N TYR A 25 -33.40 -24.68 40.85
CA TYR A 25 -33.89 -23.48 41.52
C TYR A 25 -33.08 -22.24 41.15
N LEU A 26 -31.75 -22.34 41.15
CA LEU A 26 -30.86 -21.25 40.74
C LEU A 26 -31.06 -20.89 39.27
N SER A 27 -31.17 -21.89 38.38
CA SER A 27 -31.41 -21.66 36.95
C SER A 27 -32.75 -20.96 36.69
N HIS A 28 -33.84 -21.43 37.32
CA HIS A 28 -35.18 -20.88 37.09
C HIS A 28 -35.38 -19.49 37.70
N ASN A 29 -34.90 -19.24 38.93
CA ASN A 29 -35.12 -17.96 39.59
C ASN A 29 -34.11 -16.88 39.18
N TRP A 30 -32.90 -17.23 38.76
CA TRP A 30 -31.91 -16.23 38.34
C TRP A 30 -32.07 -15.80 36.89
N LYS A 31 -32.63 -16.63 36.02
CA LYS A 31 -32.90 -16.27 34.61
C LYS A 31 -33.61 -14.91 34.46
N PRO A 32 -34.81 -14.68 35.02
CA PRO A 32 -35.51 -13.39 34.85
C PRO A 32 -34.78 -12.20 35.50
N ILE A 33 -34.02 -12.44 36.57
CA ILE A 33 -33.20 -11.42 37.23
C ILE A 33 -32.04 -11.01 36.32
N VAL A 34 -31.34 -11.98 35.73
CA VAL A 34 -30.20 -11.76 34.84
C VAL A 34 -30.66 -11.08 33.55
N GLU A 35 -31.77 -11.52 32.95
CA GLU A 35 -32.36 -10.88 31.77
C GLU A 35 -32.63 -9.40 32.00
N LYS A 36 -33.41 -9.09 33.06
CA LYS A 36 -33.73 -7.70 33.41
C LYS A 36 -32.47 -6.89 33.71
N LYS A 37 -31.53 -7.46 34.47
CA LYS A 37 -30.30 -6.77 34.87
C LYS A 37 -29.39 -6.47 33.67
N LEU A 38 -29.29 -7.38 32.70
CA LEU A 38 -28.53 -7.16 31.46
C LEU A 38 -29.10 -5.99 30.66
N MET A 39 -30.43 -5.96 30.48
CA MET A 39 -31.12 -4.86 29.79
C MET A 39 -30.96 -3.53 30.51
N ASP A 40 -31.13 -3.52 31.84
CA ASP A 40 -30.97 -2.33 32.68
C ASP A 40 -29.53 -1.79 32.66
N ILE A 41 -28.52 -2.68 32.68
CA ILE A 41 -27.11 -2.30 32.58
C ILE A 41 -26.83 -1.61 31.24
N VAL A 42 -27.27 -2.19 30.11
CA VAL A 42 -27.08 -1.56 28.79
C VAL A 42 -27.75 -0.19 28.73
N LYS A 43 -29.00 -0.09 29.18
CA LYS A 43 -29.76 1.17 29.17
C LYS A 43 -29.10 2.24 30.05
N SER A 44 -28.69 1.88 31.25
CA SER A 44 -28.07 2.80 32.21
C SER A 44 -26.65 3.23 31.82
N SER A 45 -25.85 2.33 31.25
CA SER A 45 -24.46 2.59 30.84
C SER A 45 -24.32 3.39 29.55
N THR A 46 -25.40 3.50 28.78
CA THR A 46 -25.44 4.20 27.48
C THR A 46 -26.37 5.41 27.48
N ASP A 47 -26.79 5.90 28.65
CA ASP A 47 -27.76 6.98 28.78
C ASP A 47 -29.04 6.76 27.95
N SER A 48 -29.50 5.50 27.89
CA SER A 48 -30.61 5.00 27.08
C SER A 48 -30.43 5.10 25.55
N LEU A 49 -29.23 5.42 25.06
CA LEU A 49 -28.96 5.45 23.62
C LEU A 49 -29.09 4.06 22.99
N TYR A 50 -28.76 2.98 23.72
CA TYR A 50 -28.84 1.63 23.20
C TYR A 50 -29.89 0.78 23.91
N THR A 51 -30.49 -0.11 23.12
CA THR A 51 -31.39 -1.15 23.59
C THR A 51 -30.82 -2.52 23.23
N LEU A 52 -30.93 -3.47 24.17
CA LEU A 52 -30.56 -4.86 23.98
C LEU A 52 -31.84 -5.70 24.04
N THR A 53 -32.07 -6.50 23.00
CA THR A 53 -33.14 -7.49 22.92
C THR A 53 -32.57 -8.84 22.51
N PHE A 54 -33.25 -9.94 22.85
CA PHE A 54 -32.86 -11.31 22.52
C PHE A 54 -34.09 -12.22 22.64
N ASP A 55 -34.06 -13.37 21.98
CA ASP A 55 -35.20 -14.30 21.95
C ASP A 55 -35.23 -15.20 23.19
N ASP A 56 -34.06 -15.67 23.63
CA ASP A 56 -33.93 -16.55 24.79
C ASP A 56 -32.56 -16.40 25.49
N LEU A 57 -32.57 -16.58 26.81
CA LEU A 57 -31.40 -16.71 27.67
C LEU A 57 -31.44 -18.09 28.36
N ASP A 58 -30.50 -18.97 28.04
CA ASP A 58 -30.27 -20.19 28.81
C ASP A 58 -29.13 -19.97 29.80
N LEU A 59 -29.36 -20.33 31.05
CA LEU A 59 -28.42 -20.15 32.15
C LEU A 59 -28.33 -21.43 32.99
N ASN A 60 -27.16 -22.06 32.93
CA ASN A 60 -26.79 -23.15 33.81
C ASN A 60 -25.69 -22.70 34.78
N VAL A 61 -26.11 -22.18 35.93
CA VAL A 61 -25.21 -21.65 36.97
C VAL A 61 -24.27 -22.71 37.53
N ALA A 62 -24.76 -23.95 37.69
CA ALA A 62 -23.98 -25.05 38.26
C ALA A 62 -22.80 -25.48 37.36
N LEU A 63 -23.01 -25.50 36.04
CA LEU A 63 -21.97 -25.80 35.07
C LEU A 63 -21.20 -24.56 34.60
N GLY A 64 -21.63 -23.37 35.01
CA GLY A 64 -21.07 -22.09 34.58
C GLY A 64 -21.26 -21.84 33.08
N ASN A 65 -22.43 -22.18 32.53
CA ASN A 65 -22.73 -21.96 31.12
C ASN A 65 -23.87 -20.97 30.95
N MET A 66 -23.76 -20.12 29.93
CA MET A 66 -24.81 -19.19 29.53
C MET A 66 -24.86 -19.13 28.01
N SER A 67 -26.06 -19.11 27.44
CA SER A 67 -26.24 -18.80 26.02
C SER A 67 -27.35 -17.79 25.81
N LEU A 68 -27.13 -16.88 24.87
CA LEU A 68 -28.08 -15.87 24.44
C LEU A 68 -28.34 -16.09 22.94
N GLU A 69 -29.58 -16.24 22.54
CA GLU A 69 -29.96 -16.49 21.14
C GLU A 69 -30.58 -15.24 20.51
N ASN A 70 -30.21 -14.97 19.25
CA ASN A 70 -30.70 -13.87 18.42
C ASN A 70 -30.62 -12.49 19.09
N ALA A 71 -29.49 -12.19 19.73
CA ALA A 71 -29.32 -10.93 20.42
C ALA A 71 -29.11 -9.77 19.44
N VAL A 72 -29.77 -8.65 19.72
CA VAL A 72 -29.71 -7.40 18.94
C VAL A 72 -29.43 -6.25 19.89
N LEU A 73 -28.28 -5.59 19.69
CA LEU A 73 -27.95 -4.30 20.26
C LEU A 73 -28.17 -3.25 19.18
N GLN A 74 -29.08 -2.30 19.42
CA GLN A 74 -29.40 -1.27 18.44
C GLN A 74 -29.62 0.10 19.11
N PRO A 75 -29.27 1.18 18.41
CA PRO A 75 -29.51 2.54 18.90
C PRO A 75 -31.02 2.86 18.90
N ASP A 76 -31.46 3.61 19.91
CA ASP A 76 -32.76 4.28 19.88
C ASP A 76 -32.64 5.59 19.08
N THR A 77 -33.28 5.61 17.91
CA THR A 77 -33.20 6.74 16.98
C THR A 77 -33.86 8.02 17.52
N ILE A 78 -34.82 7.90 18.43
CA ILE A 78 -35.47 9.05 19.07
C ILE A 78 -34.53 9.67 20.11
N VAL A 79 -33.88 8.84 20.92
CA VAL A 79 -32.87 9.31 21.89
C VAL A 79 -31.70 9.93 21.16
N TYR A 80 -31.20 9.28 20.10
CA TYR A 80 -30.11 9.82 19.29
C TYR A 80 -30.44 11.20 18.71
N ARG A 81 -31.62 11.38 18.11
CA ARG A 81 -32.03 12.68 17.56
C ARG A 81 -32.12 13.77 18.65
N LYS A 82 -32.61 13.43 19.84
CA LYS A 82 -32.59 14.36 20.99
C LYS A 82 -31.18 14.72 21.43
N MET A 83 -30.24 13.76 21.39
CA MET A 83 -28.83 14.02 21.68
C MET A 83 -28.19 14.90 20.60
N GLU A 84 -28.58 14.76 19.32
CA GLU A 84 -28.10 15.63 18.24
C GLU A 84 -28.58 17.07 18.47
N GLU A 85 -29.86 17.27 18.78
CA GLU A 85 -30.44 18.58 19.13
C GLU A 85 -29.76 19.20 20.36
N ALA A 86 -29.38 18.38 21.33
CA ALA A 86 -28.67 18.80 22.53
C ALA A 86 -27.13 18.93 22.35
N GLN A 87 -26.59 18.67 21.15
CA GLN A 87 -25.15 18.67 20.86
C GLN A 87 -24.33 17.69 21.73
N LEU A 88 -24.91 16.53 22.03
CA LEU A 88 -24.32 15.47 22.85
C LEU A 88 -24.21 14.13 22.10
N ALA A 89 -24.70 14.04 20.86
CA ALA A 89 -24.69 12.76 20.14
C ALA A 89 -23.27 12.32 19.76
N PRO A 90 -22.97 11.02 19.89
CA PRO A 90 -21.70 10.49 19.45
C PRO A 90 -21.63 10.45 17.92
N ASP A 91 -20.42 10.59 17.38
CA ASP A 91 -20.18 10.42 15.94
C ASP A 91 -20.39 8.98 15.47
N ASN A 92 -20.21 8.00 16.35
CA ASN A 92 -20.23 6.58 16.02
C ASN A 92 -21.41 5.88 16.66
N ILE A 93 -22.24 5.25 15.83
CA ILE A 93 -23.35 4.41 16.27
C ILE A 93 -23.15 2.98 15.77
N TYR A 94 -23.43 2.00 16.63
CA TYR A 94 -23.26 0.58 16.34
C TYR A 94 -24.60 -0.15 16.36
N THR A 95 -24.91 -0.91 15.32
CA THR A 95 -25.93 -1.96 15.38
C THR A 95 -25.23 -3.30 15.35
N ILE A 96 -25.47 -4.14 16.35
CA ILE A 96 -24.86 -5.47 16.45
C ILE A 96 -25.98 -6.50 16.56
N ARG A 97 -25.99 -7.46 15.64
CA ARG A 97 -26.88 -8.61 15.68
C ARG A 97 -26.02 -9.86 15.75
N LEU A 98 -26.39 -10.84 16.55
CA LEU A 98 -25.65 -12.10 16.63
C LEU A 98 -26.63 -13.25 16.79
N LYS A 99 -26.33 -14.36 16.12
CA LYS A 99 -27.18 -15.55 16.17
C LYS A 99 -27.14 -16.20 17.55
N SER A 100 -25.94 -16.35 18.09
CA SER A 100 -25.75 -16.92 19.42
C SER A 100 -24.49 -16.38 20.10
N LEU A 101 -24.61 -16.04 21.39
CA LEU A 101 -23.49 -15.75 22.29
C LEU A 101 -23.42 -16.88 23.31
N LYS A 102 -22.28 -17.55 23.42
CA LYS A 102 -22.08 -18.69 24.34
C LYS A 102 -20.93 -18.41 25.29
N ILE A 103 -21.22 -18.38 26.58
CA ILE A 103 -20.22 -18.34 27.65
C ILE A 103 -20.13 -19.74 28.26
N ARG A 104 -18.92 -20.29 28.34
CA ARG A 104 -18.67 -21.64 28.88
C ARG A 104 -17.71 -21.60 30.05
N ARG A 105 -18.07 -22.34 31.10
CA ARG A 105 -17.32 -22.50 32.35
C ARG A 105 -16.93 -21.18 33.01
N PHE A 106 -17.92 -20.34 33.34
CA PHE A 106 -17.69 -19.19 34.23
C PHE A 106 -17.67 -19.63 35.70
N GLY A 107 -16.73 -19.11 36.48
CA GLY A 107 -16.50 -19.52 37.88
C GLY A 107 -17.40 -18.82 38.89
N ILE A 108 -18.61 -19.31 39.13
CA ILE A 108 -19.57 -18.65 40.05
C ILE A 108 -19.09 -18.57 41.51
N LEU A 109 -18.42 -19.62 42.02
CA LEU A 109 -17.91 -19.64 43.40
C LEU A 109 -16.85 -18.55 43.61
N ASP A 110 -16.00 -18.32 42.62
CA ASP A 110 -14.92 -17.33 42.68
C ASP A 110 -15.45 -15.88 42.61
N ILE A 111 -16.58 -15.68 41.91
CA ILE A 111 -17.31 -14.41 41.92
C ILE A 111 -17.87 -14.12 43.33
N LEU A 112 -18.49 -15.11 43.97
CA LEU A 112 -19.12 -14.94 45.29
C LEU A 112 -18.10 -14.80 46.42
N SER A 113 -17.00 -15.56 46.39
CA SER A 113 -15.99 -15.55 47.45
C SER A 113 -14.93 -14.47 47.27
N ASN A 114 -14.47 -14.23 46.03
CA ASN A 114 -13.29 -13.40 45.76
C ASN A 114 -13.57 -12.22 44.82
N LYS A 115 -14.82 -12.05 44.34
CA LYS A 115 -15.20 -11.11 43.29
C LYS A 115 -14.40 -11.29 41.99
N LYS A 116 -13.96 -12.51 41.68
CA LYS A 116 -13.17 -12.81 40.47
C LYS A 116 -14.03 -13.54 39.45
N LEU A 117 -14.07 -13.05 38.22
CA LEU A 117 -14.78 -13.69 37.12
C LEU A 117 -13.76 -14.36 36.20
N SER A 118 -13.70 -15.68 36.24
CA SER A 118 -12.91 -16.47 35.29
C SER A 118 -13.85 -17.16 34.29
N ILE A 119 -13.59 -17.00 33.00
CA ILE A 119 -14.35 -17.60 31.90
C ILE A 119 -13.40 -18.38 31.01
N ARG A 120 -13.73 -19.64 30.71
CA ARG A 120 -12.93 -20.44 29.78
C ARG A 120 -13.12 -20.01 28.33
N THR A 121 -14.37 -19.87 27.89
CA THR A 121 -14.62 -19.55 26.48
C THR A 121 -15.83 -18.64 26.32
N VAL A 122 -15.68 -17.60 25.51
CA VAL A 122 -16.77 -16.81 24.96
C VAL A 122 -16.82 -17.04 23.45
N GLY A 123 -17.97 -17.45 22.93
CA GLY A 123 -18.18 -17.69 21.51
C GLY A 123 -19.26 -16.76 20.98
N PHE A 124 -18.97 -16.06 19.89
CA PHE A 124 -19.92 -15.26 19.14
C PHE A 124 -20.12 -15.91 17.77
N ASP A 125 -21.35 -16.35 17.47
CA ASP A 125 -21.70 -16.96 16.19
C ASP A 125 -22.34 -15.93 15.26
N SER A 126 -21.69 -15.73 14.12
CA SER A 126 -22.20 -14.97 12.97
C SER A 126 -22.68 -13.55 13.33
N PRO A 127 -21.85 -12.73 14.00
CA PRO A 127 -22.23 -11.36 14.33
C PRO A 127 -22.27 -10.48 13.06
N ASP A 128 -23.37 -9.74 12.89
CA ASP A 128 -23.54 -8.68 11.90
C ASP A 128 -23.40 -7.33 12.60
N ILE A 129 -22.31 -6.62 12.31
CA ILE A 129 -21.96 -5.34 12.92
C ILE A 129 -22.07 -4.26 11.85
N HIS A 130 -22.90 -3.25 12.13
CA HIS A 130 -23.03 -2.06 11.30
C HIS A 130 -22.64 -0.82 12.10
N LEU A 131 -21.49 -0.23 11.74
CA LEU A 131 -21.03 1.05 12.27
C LEU A 131 -21.42 2.18 11.33
N VAL A 132 -22.17 3.15 11.83
CA VAL A 132 -22.47 4.41 11.15
C VAL A 132 -21.67 5.52 11.80
N ASN A 133 -20.85 6.21 11.01
CA ASN A 133 -20.12 7.40 11.41
C ASN A 133 -20.76 8.66 10.78
N THR A 134 -21.26 9.55 11.62
CA THR A 134 -21.79 10.86 11.23
C THR A 134 -20.93 11.94 11.89
N TYR A 135 -20.35 12.82 11.09
CA TYR A 135 -19.51 13.90 11.61
C TYR A 135 -20.34 15.00 12.28
N HIS A 136 -20.04 15.30 13.54
CA HIS A 136 -20.61 16.45 14.25
C HIS A 136 -19.54 17.49 14.59
N ALA A 137 -19.70 18.72 14.09
CA ALA A 137 -18.74 19.80 14.33
C ALA A 137 -18.58 20.15 15.83
N TYR A 138 -19.59 19.90 16.66
CA TYR A 138 -19.51 20.14 18.11
C TYR A 138 -18.61 19.12 18.84
N ASN A 139 -18.36 17.95 18.23
CA ASN A 139 -17.42 16.95 18.74
C ASN A 139 -15.95 17.30 18.37
N ASP A 140 -15.73 18.26 17.47
CA ASP A 140 -14.41 18.68 16.96
C ASP A 140 -13.67 19.68 17.88
N THR A 141 -14.24 20.00 19.04
CA THR A 141 -13.59 20.91 20.00
C THR A 141 -12.44 20.22 20.74
N ILE A 142 -11.22 20.73 20.54
CA ILE A 142 -9.95 20.32 21.19
C ILE A 142 -10.02 20.37 22.74
N ALA A 143 -11.08 20.94 23.30
CA ALA A 143 -11.28 21.17 24.73
C ALA A 143 -12.17 20.14 25.42
N LYS A 144 -12.14 18.87 25.02
CA LYS A 144 -12.17 17.78 25.98
C LYS A 144 -11.15 16.75 25.47
N PRO A 145 -9.96 16.56 26.09
CA PRO A 145 -9.47 15.19 26.17
C PRO A 145 -10.70 14.43 26.65
N SER A 146 -11.19 13.46 25.88
CA SER A 146 -12.28 12.59 26.33
C SER A 146 -12.00 12.36 27.80
N LYS A 147 -12.83 12.90 28.72
CA LYS A 147 -12.65 12.71 30.17
C LYS A 147 -12.13 11.30 30.28
N GLU A 148 -10.90 11.09 30.76
CA GLU A 148 -10.29 9.76 30.80
C GLU A 148 -11.39 8.83 31.30
N GLY A 149 -11.98 8.10 30.35
CA GLY A 149 -13.21 7.38 30.64
C GLY A 149 -12.81 6.40 31.71
N LYS A 150 -13.67 6.15 32.69
CA LYS A 150 -13.40 5.06 33.64
C LYS A 150 -12.94 3.86 32.82
N THR A 151 -11.72 3.37 33.09
CA THR A 151 -11.17 2.21 32.38
C THR A 151 -12.14 1.03 32.52
N LEU A 152 -11.99 -0.01 31.68
CA LEU A 152 -12.84 -1.21 31.84
C LEU A 152 -12.72 -1.78 33.27
N TYR A 153 -11.53 -1.74 33.86
CA TYR A 153 -11.32 -2.10 35.26
C TYR A 153 -12.06 -1.16 36.21
N GLU A 154 -11.92 0.16 36.09
CA GLU A 154 -12.61 1.13 36.97
C GLU A 154 -14.13 1.08 36.86
N SER A 155 -14.66 0.63 35.72
CA SER A 155 -16.09 0.43 35.49
C SER A 155 -16.62 -0.84 36.16
N LEU A 156 -15.75 -1.81 36.43
CA LEU A 156 -16.12 -3.11 36.99
C LEU A 156 -15.66 -3.31 38.45
N LYS A 157 -14.67 -2.55 38.95
CA LYS A 157 -13.98 -2.79 40.23
C LYS A 157 -14.88 -2.89 41.47
N ASP A 158 -16.02 -2.19 41.46
CA ASP A 158 -16.97 -2.20 42.57
C ASP A 158 -17.72 -3.55 42.68
N VAL A 159 -17.87 -4.24 41.54
CA VAL A 159 -18.55 -5.53 41.40
C VAL A 159 -17.55 -6.70 41.32
N LEU A 160 -16.50 -6.55 40.52
CA LEU A 160 -15.49 -7.57 40.23
C LEU A 160 -14.08 -7.01 40.41
N SER A 161 -13.25 -7.71 41.20
CA SER A 161 -11.83 -7.37 41.41
C SER A 161 -10.96 -7.74 40.22
N SER A 162 -11.37 -8.73 39.43
CA SER A 162 -10.69 -9.10 38.17
C SER A 162 -11.62 -9.87 37.24
N VAL A 163 -11.39 -9.74 35.94
CA VAL A 163 -12.01 -10.55 34.89
C VAL A 163 -10.94 -11.22 34.07
N ASN A 164 -11.02 -12.54 33.94
CA ASN A 164 -10.15 -13.32 33.07
C ASN A 164 -10.99 -14.11 32.05
N VAL A 165 -10.64 -14.03 30.78
CA VAL A 165 -11.24 -14.83 29.70
C VAL A 165 -10.14 -15.55 28.94
N GLN A 166 -10.15 -16.87 28.95
CA GLN A 166 -9.09 -17.66 28.33
C GLN A 166 -9.15 -17.60 26.79
N ASP A 167 -10.32 -17.84 26.20
CA ASP A 167 -10.53 -17.78 24.75
C ASP A 167 -11.79 -17.00 24.40
N ILE A 168 -11.70 -16.09 23.43
CA ILE A 168 -12.86 -15.51 22.73
C ILE A 168 -12.75 -15.92 21.27
N ASN A 169 -13.79 -16.56 20.74
CA ASN A 169 -13.87 -16.93 19.33
C ASN A 169 -15.07 -16.22 18.71
N VAL A 170 -14.83 -15.55 17.60
CA VAL A 170 -15.83 -14.83 16.83
C VAL A 170 -15.72 -15.33 15.39
N ASP A 171 -16.72 -16.10 14.97
CA ASP A 171 -16.72 -16.75 13.66
C ASP A 171 -17.78 -16.10 12.76
N ASN A 172 -17.47 -16.03 11.46
CA ASN A 172 -18.37 -15.53 10.40
C ASN A 172 -18.88 -14.10 10.65
N VAL A 173 -18.01 -13.19 11.06
CA VAL A 173 -18.38 -11.78 11.26
C VAL A 173 -18.68 -11.13 9.91
N SER A 174 -19.81 -10.43 9.84
CA SER A 174 -20.12 -9.43 8.83
C SER A 174 -19.93 -8.05 9.43
N PHE A 175 -19.09 -7.23 8.81
CA PHE A 175 -18.82 -5.87 9.26
C PHE A 175 -19.12 -4.88 8.14
N ARG A 176 -20.00 -3.91 8.41
CA ARG A 176 -20.31 -2.78 7.53
C ARG A 176 -19.96 -1.47 8.22
N TYR A 177 -19.27 -0.60 7.50
CA TYR A 177 -18.96 0.76 7.92
C TYR A 177 -19.56 1.75 6.93
N THR A 178 -20.45 2.61 7.42
CA THR A 178 -21.07 3.69 6.64
C THR A 178 -20.60 5.03 7.18
N LYS A 179 -19.89 5.80 6.35
CA LYS A 179 -19.50 7.17 6.68
C LYS A 179 -20.45 8.16 6.00
N ILE A 180 -21.01 9.09 6.76
CA ILE A 180 -21.90 10.15 6.30
C ILE A 180 -21.19 11.50 6.47
N VAL A 181 -20.97 12.20 5.35
CA VAL A 181 -20.39 13.56 5.32
C VAL A 181 -21.24 14.43 4.41
N GLU A 182 -21.79 15.53 4.93
CA GLU A 182 -22.58 16.50 4.16
C GLU A 182 -23.69 15.86 3.30
N GLY A 183 -24.38 14.85 3.85
CA GLY A 183 -25.47 14.12 3.18
C GLY A 183 -25.03 13.08 2.14
N LYS A 184 -23.72 12.89 1.91
CA LYS A 184 -23.19 11.81 1.07
C LYS A 184 -22.73 10.65 1.96
N SER A 185 -23.20 9.44 1.65
CA SER A 185 -22.75 8.22 2.31
C SER A 185 -21.68 7.52 1.47
N SER A 186 -20.70 6.92 2.15
CA SER A 186 -19.78 5.95 1.58
C SER A 186 -19.75 4.73 2.46
N GLU A 187 -19.71 3.55 1.86
CA GLU A 187 -19.80 2.28 2.59
C GLU A 187 -18.60 1.39 2.29
N ILE A 188 -18.14 0.67 3.32
CA ILE A 188 -17.15 -0.38 3.23
C ILE A 188 -17.72 -1.60 3.96
N ALA A 189 -17.71 -2.75 3.32
CA ALA A 189 -18.20 -4.00 3.87
C ALA A 189 -17.15 -5.10 3.78
N VAL A 190 -17.10 -5.95 4.80
CA VAL A 190 -16.21 -7.11 4.88
C VAL A 190 -17.00 -8.25 5.53
N GLU A 191 -16.91 -9.44 4.95
CA GLU A 191 -17.66 -10.62 5.42
C GLU A 191 -16.71 -11.76 5.76
N ASN A 192 -17.24 -12.74 6.50
CA ASN A 192 -16.55 -13.97 6.88
C ASN A 192 -15.25 -13.73 7.66
N ILE A 193 -15.17 -12.65 8.44
CA ILE A 193 -14.00 -12.39 9.29
C ILE A 193 -14.04 -13.39 10.45
N LYS A 194 -12.88 -13.93 10.77
CA LYS A 194 -12.66 -14.73 11.97
C LYS A 194 -11.77 -13.96 12.92
N VAL A 195 -12.16 -13.90 14.19
CA VAL A 195 -11.36 -13.28 15.24
C VAL A 195 -11.21 -14.27 16.38
N LYS A 196 -9.96 -14.50 16.77
CA LYS A 196 -9.63 -15.27 17.97
C LYS A 196 -8.83 -14.39 18.91
N VAL A 197 -9.28 -14.31 20.15
CA VAL A 197 -8.59 -13.60 21.22
C VAL A 197 -8.23 -14.60 22.31
N ARG A 198 -7.02 -14.52 22.86
CA ARG A 198 -6.61 -15.33 24.02
C ARG A 198 -6.11 -14.48 25.17
N ASP A 199 -6.38 -14.99 26.37
CA ASP A 199 -5.92 -14.44 27.65
C ASP A 199 -6.29 -12.95 27.76
N VAL A 200 -7.58 -12.67 27.89
CA VAL A 200 -8.09 -11.35 28.29
C VAL A 200 -7.98 -11.25 29.81
N LEU A 201 -7.36 -10.18 30.29
CA LEU A 201 -7.24 -9.90 31.72
C LEU A 201 -7.60 -8.45 32.00
N ILE A 202 -8.64 -8.22 32.78
CA ILE A 202 -9.04 -6.91 33.25
C ILE A 202 -8.83 -6.88 34.77
N ASP A 203 -7.79 -6.19 35.20
CA ASP A 203 -7.47 -5.89 36.59
C ASP A 203 -6.71 -4.56 36.69
N GLU A 204 -6.24 -4.20 37.88
CA GLU A 204 -5.50 -2.97 38.16
C GLU A 204 -4.16 -2.85 37.42
N THR A 205 -3.57 -3.99 37.04
CA THR A 205 -2.21 -4.11 36.49
C THR A 205 -2.16 -4.34 34.98
N ALA A 206 -3.30 -4.72 34.39
CA ALA A 206 -3.36 -5.20 33.02
C ALA A 206 -3.01 -4.13 31.96
N LEU A 207 -3.23 -2.84 32.27
CA LEU A 207 -2.87 -1.74 31.36
C LEU A 207 -1.39 -1.37 31.43
N GLN A 208 -0.69 -1.71 32.52
CA GLN A 208 0.75 -1.50 32.66
C GLN A 208 1.58 -2.65 32.04
N ASP A 209 0.96 -3.79 31.76
CA ASP A 209 1.61 -4.93 31.10
C ASP A 209 1.82 -4.65 29.60
N SER A 210 3.06 -4.33 29.23
CA SER A 210 3.47 -4.03 27.85
C SER A 210 3.37 -5.21 26.88
N SER A 211 3.18 -6.43 27.39
CA SER A 211 2.94 -7.63 26.58
C SER A 211 1.46 -7.89 26.31
N ARG A 212 0.56 -7.00 26.78
CA ARG A 212 -0.88 -7.03 26.47
C ARG A 212 -1.26 -5.86 25.57
N ILE A 213 -2.09 -6.14 24.57
CA ILE A 213 -2.72 -5.14 23.72
C ILE A 213 -4.22 -5.21 24.01
N PHE A 214 -4.83 -4.09 24.42
CA PHE A 214 -6.23 -4.03 24.86
C PHE A 214 -6.62 -5.12 25.86
N TYR A 215 -5.81 -5.32 26.91
CA TYR A 215 -6.03 -6.35 27.94
C TYR A 215 -5.76 -7.79 27.49
N THR A 216 -5.31 -8.03 26.25
CA THR A 216 -5.20 -9.37 25.64
C THR A 216 -3.75 -9.73 25.28
N LYS A 217 -3.38 -11.02 25.36
CA LYS A 217 -2.06 -11.50 24.90
C LYS A 217 -2.02 -11.81 23.41
N LEU A 218 -3.11 -12.36 22.88
CA LEU A 218 -3.25 -12.63 21.45
C LEU A 218 -4.58 -12.09 20.94
N ILE A 219 -4.48 -11.46 19.79
CA ILE A 219 -5.53 -11.20 18.82
C ILE A 219 -5.03 -11.77 17.49
N ASP A 220 -5.79 -12.73 16.95
CA ASP A 220 -5.61 -13.35 15.64
C ASP A 220 -6.83 -13.01 14.79
N ILE A 221 -6.62 -12.43 13.61
CA ILE A 221 -7.68 -12.01 12.69
C ILE A 221 -7.40 -12.61 11.32
N ASP A 222 -8.40 -13.26 10.73
CA ASP A 222 -8.39 -13.76 9.36
C ASP A 222 -9.55 -13.13 8.58
N VAL A 223 -9.22 -12.43 7.49
CA VAL A 223 -10.18 -11.83 6.55
C VAL A 223 -9.96 -12.47 5.18
N PRO A 224 -10.88 -13.30 4.66
CA PRO A 224 -10.69 -14.10 3.45
C PRO A 224 -10.94 -13.34 2.13
N GLY A 225 -11.01 -12.02 2.16
CA GLY A 225 -11.17 -11.20 0.97
C GLY A 225 -11.62 -9.77 1.26
N PHE A 226 -11.20 -8.84 0.42
CA PHE A 226 -11.61 -7.44 0.50
C PHE A 226 -11.59 -6.80 -0.88
N SER A 227 -12.54 -5.89 -1.12
CA SER A 227 -12.59 -5.08 -2.33
C SER A 227 -13.04 -3.68 -1.97
N TYR A 228 -12.26 -2.68 -2.34
CA TYR A 228 -12.56 -1.27 -2.11
C TYR A 228 -12.46 -0.48 -3.39
N GLU A 229 -13.54 0.21 -3.74
CA GLU A 229 -13.56 1.14 -4.86
C GLU A 229 -13.25 2.55 -4.37
N PHE A 230 -12.27 3.20 -4.99
CA PHE A 230 -11.90 4.55 -4.59
C PHE A 230 -13.00 5.55 -4.97
N PRO A 231 -13.26 6.58 -4.15
CA PRO A 231 -14.30 7.57 -4.40
C PRO A 231 -14.15 8.33 -5.72
N ASP A 232 -12.94 8.38 -6.29
CA ASP A 232 -12.71 8.99 -7.60
C ASP A 232 -13.25 8.15 -8.77
N GLY A 233 -13.67 6.91 -8.51
CA GLY A 233 -14.27 5.99 -9.48
C GLY A 233 -13.28 5.35 -10.45
N PHE A 234 -11.98 5.60 -10.32
CA PHE A 234 -10.99 5.12 -11.28
C PHE A 234 -10.35 3.80 -10.88
N TYR A 235 -10.20 3.55 -9.58
CA TYR A 235 -9.38 2.47 -9.05
C TYR A 235 -10.17 1.54 -8.14
N VAL A 236 -9.75 0.29 -8.12
CA VAL A 236 -10.15 -0.71 -7.13
C VAL A 236 -8.91 -1.27 -6.46
N LEU A 237 -8.98 -1.48 -5.15
CA LEU A 237 -8.01 -2.23 -4.35
C LEU A 237 -8.67 -3.55 -3.93
N LYS A 238 -7.95 -4.66 -4.09
CA LYS A 238 -8.37 -5.99 -3.63
C LYS A 238 -7.24 -6.72 -2.92
N PHE A 239 -7.63 -7.63 -2.04
CA PHE A 239 -6.74 -8.69 -1.54
C PHE A 239 -7.57 -9.96 -1.30
N ASP A 240 -6.93 -11.12 -1.41
CA ASP A 240 -7.57 -12.43 -1.20
C ASP A 240 -7.50 -12.88 0.26
N GLY A 241 -6.57 -12.33 1.04
CA GLY A 241 -6.45 -12.65 2.46
C GLY A 241 -5.71 -11.59 3.24
N LEU A 242 -6.19 -11.28 4.43
CA LEU A 242 -5.47 -10.52 5.47
C LEU A 242 -5.41 -11.37 6.73
N LYS A 243 -4.19 -11.64 7.21
CA LYS A 243 -3.94 -12.26 8.50
C LYS A 243 -3.20 -11.30 9.41
N ILE A 244 -3.67 -11.16 10.64
CA ILE A 244 -3.04 -10.36 11.68
C ILE A 244 -2.82 -11.26 12.88
N ASN A 245 -1.59 -11.30 13.39
CA ASN A 245 -1.29 -12.00 14.64
C ASN A 245 -0.43 -11.09 15.52
N THR A 246 -0.99 -10.68 16.66
CA THR A 246 -0.36 -9.73 17.57
C THR A 246 0.75 -10.35 18.43
N GLU A 247 0.68 -11.66 18.70
CA GLU A 247 1.71 -12.41 19.44
C GLU A 247 2.97 -12.61 18.57
N GLU A 248 2.78 -13.00 17.31
CA GLU A 248 3.85 -13.09 16.30
C GLU A 248 4.26 -11.73 15.73
N GLN A 249 3.57 -10.65 16.13
CA GLN A 249 3.81 -9.28 15.69
C GLN A 249 3.80 -9.12 14.16
N ASN A 250 2.89 -9.80 13.46
CA ASN A 250 2.89 -9.85 12.00
C ASN A 250 1.55 -9.49 11.35
N ILE A 251 1.66 -8.97 10.13
CA ILE A 251 0.54 -8.77 9.21
C ILE A 251 0.93 -9.42 7.89
N LEU A 252 0.03 -10.22 7.32
CA LEU A 252 0.20 -10.85 6.01
C LEU A 252 -1.00 -10.51 5.13
N LEU A 253 -0.74 -9.85 4.00
CA LEU A 253 -1.69 -9.67 2.92
C LEU A 253 -1.31 -10.59 1.75
N THR A 254 -2.31 -11.30 1.22
CA THR A 254 -2.16 -12.24 0.10
C THR A 254 -2.87 -11.71 -1.14
N ASN A 255 -2.21 -11.80 -2.29
CA ASN A 255 -2.72 -11.38 -3.61
C ASN A 255 -3.32 -9.96 -3.61
N VAL A 256 -2.50 -8.97 -3.29
CA VAL A 256 -2.89 -7.56 -3.30
C VAL A 256 -2.90 -7.03 -4.73
N ASP A 257 -4.05 -6.57 -5.21
CA ASP A 257 -4.24 -6.02 -6.55
C ASP A 257 -4.78 -4.57 -6.45
N PHE A 258 -4.08 -3.63 -7.07
CA PHE A 258 -4.52 -2.25 -7.23
C PHE A 258 -4.51 -1.91 -8.71
N ARG A 259 -5.69 -1.69 -9.29
CA ARG A 259 -5.82 -1.50 -10.74
C ARG A 259 -6.96 -0.57 -11.12
N PRO A 260 -6.93 0.01 -12.33
CA PRO A 260 -8.04 0.78 -12.85
C PRO A 260 -9.27 -0.12 -13.02
N LYS A 261 -10.47 0.41 -12.76
CA LYS A 261 -11.75 -0.28 -12.98
C LYS A 261 -12.12 -0.45 -14.46
N MET A 262 -11.35 0.18 -15.34
CA MET A 262 -11.64 0.31 -16.76
C MET A 262 -10.39 0.04 -17.59
N ASN A 263 -10.60 -0.27 -18.87
CA ASN A 263 -9.47 -0.44 -19.78
C ASN A 263 -8.73 0.90 -20.01
N ARG A 264 -7.52 0.79 -20.56
CA ARG A 264 -6.62 1.92 -20.79
C ARG A 264 -7.25 3.07 -21.58
N SER A 265 -7.99 2.77 -22.65
CA SER A 265 -8.60 3.82 -23.50
C SER A 265 -9.69 4.59 -22.74
N ALA A 266 -10.52 3.88 -21.98
CA ALA A 266 -11.55 4.49 -21.15
C ALA A 266 -10.93 5.35 -20.03
N TYR A 267 -9.84 4.86 -19.39
CA TYR A 267 -9.14 5.59 -18.34
C TYR A 267 -8.69 6.99 -18.77
N PHE A 268 -7.95 7.09 -19.87
CA PHE A 268 -7.45 8.38 -20.34
C PHE A 268 -8.56 9.25 -20.92
N LYS A 269 -9.57 8.67 -21.59
CA LYS A 269 -10.74 9.41 -22.08
C LYS A 269 -11.51 10.06 -20.94
N GLN A 270 -11.76 9.33 -19.85
CA GLN A 270 -12.50 9.84 -18.70
C GLN A 270 -11.66 10.80 -17.84
N ARG A 271 -10.35 10.55 -17.68
CA ARG A 271 -9.45 11.50 -16.98
C ARG A 271 -9.30 12.81 -17.74
N GLY A 272 -9.22 12.76 -19.08
CA GLY A 272 -8.97 13.93 -19.92
C GLY A 272 -7.55 14.52 -19.81
N GLU A 273 -6.63 13.86 -19.09
CA GLU A 273 -5.26 14.33 -18.87
C GLU A 273 -4.25 13.17 -18.88
N ASN A 274 -2.99 13.49 -19.17
CA ASN A 274 -1.87 12.54 -19.09
C ASN A 274 -1.40 12.35 -17.64
N LYS A 275 -2.29 11.76 -16.84
CA LYS A 275 -1.99 11.27 -15.49
C LYS A 275 -1.68 9.79 -15.57
N THR A 276 -0.54 9.39 -15.01
CA THR A 276 -0.08 8.00 -15.04
C THR A 276 -1.17 7.05 -14.56
N MET A 277 -1.48 6.05 -15.38
CA MET A 277 -2.30 4.90 -15.03
C MET A 277 -1.40 3.87 -14.35
N SER A 278 -1.75 3.46 -13.13
CA SER A 278 -0.94 2.53 -12.33
C SER A 278 -1.65 1.19 -12.19
N THR A 279 -0.91 0.10 -12.23
CA THR A 279 -1.42 -1.23 -11.91
C THR A 279 -0.37 -1.94 -11.08
N LEU A 280 -0.75 -2.40 -9.90
CA LEU A 280 0.12 -3.06 -8.93
C LEU A 280 -0.50 -4.41 -8.60
N HIS A 281 0.30 -5.46 -8.57
CA HIS A 281 -0.08 -6.78 -8.08
C HIS A 281 1.07 -7.35 -7.28
N PHE A 282 0.80 -7.90 -6.10
CA PHE A 282 1.77 -8.61 -5.26
C PHE A 282 1.13 -9.83 -4.62
N ASP A 283 1.74 -11.00 -4.77
CA ASP A 283 1.22 -12.24 -4.16
C ASP A 283 1.35 -12.18 -2.64
N THR A 284 2.37 -11.50 -2.11
CA THR A 284 2.60 -11.40 -0.67
C THR A 284 3.14 -10.03 -0.28
N LEU A 285 2.43 -9.37 0.65
CA LEU A 285 2.96 -8.27 1.46
C LEU A 285 2.97 -8.72 2.92
N ARG A 286 4.15 -8.82 3.55
CA ARG A 286 4.29 -9.26 4.94
C ARG A 286 5.05 -8.24 5.78
N MET A 287 4.46 -7.79 6.87
CA MET A 287 5.10 -6.96 7.89
C MET A 287 5.42 -7.82 9.12
N GLU A 288 6.64 -7.69 9.65
CA GLU A 288 7.13 -8.48 10.79
C GLU A 288 7.69 -7.55 11.88
N HIS A 289 7.51 -7.95 13.14
CA HIS A 289 7.86 -7.18 14.34
C HIS A 289 7.18 -5.82 14.39
N LEU A 290 5.88 -5.78 14.04
CA LEU A 290 5.06 -4.59 14.09
C LEU A 290 4.67 -4.24 15.53
N ASN A 291 4.86 -2.98 15.92
CA ASN A 291 4.34 -2.46 17.16
C ASN A 291 2.84 -2.12 17.01
N PHE A 292 1.99 -3.09 17.32
CA PHE A 292 0.53 -2.94 17.23
C PHE A 292 -0.03 -1.87 18.16
N GLN A 293 0.52 -1.70 19.38
CA GLN A 293 0.06 -0.66 20.30
C GLN A 293 0.24 0.74 19.69
N LYS A 294 1.41 1.02 19.10
CA LYS A 294 1.69 2.29 18.43
C LYS A 294 0.87 2.46 17.15
N LEU A 295 0.62 1.38 16.41
CA LEU A 295 -0.25 1.40 15.24
C LEU A 295 -1.68 1.82 15.61
N ILE A 296 -2.24 1.24 16.68
CA ILE A 296 -3.65 1.46 17.00
C ILE A 296 -3.84 2.77 17.77
N ASP A 297 -3.02 3.04 18.80
CA ASP A 297 -3.19 4.23 19.65
C ASP A 297 -2.76 5.53 18.99
N LYS A 298 -1.72 5.46 18.14
CA LYS A 298 -1.02 6.63 17.61
C LYS A 298 -0.99 6.67 16.09
N GLN A 299 -1.56 5.67 15.41
CA GLN A 299 -1.53 5.55 13.94
C GLN A 299 -0.10 5.58 13.39
N GLN A 300 0.87 5.00 14.12
CA GLN A 300 2.28 4.95 13.76
C GLN A 300 2.67 3.55 13.24
N ILE A 301 3.38 3.49 12.13
CA ILE A 301 3.81 2.23 11.50
C ILE A 301 5.27 1.97 11.90
N LEU A 302 5.48 1.19 12.96
CA LEU A 302 6.82 0.81 13.43
C LEU A 302 7.01 -0.68 13.27
N ALA A 303 7.88 -1.10 12.36
CA ALA A 303 8.17 -2.51 12.14
C ALA A 303 9.64 -2.72 11.74
N LYS A 304 10.16 -3.94 11.95
CA LYS A 304 11.53 -4.25 11.51
C LYS A 304 11.60 -4.59 10.04
N LYS A 305 10.58 -5.26 9.50
CA LYS A 305 10.68 -5.85 8.18
C LYS A 305 9.38 -5.77 7.42
N LEU A 306 9.47 -5.34 6.16
CA LEU A 306 8.42 -5.44 5.15
C LEU A 306 8.93 -6.30 4.00
N GLN A 307 8.19 -7.33 3.62
CA GLN A 307 8.47 -8.18 2.45
C GLN A 307 7.44 -7.90 1.36
N ILE A 308 7.92 -7.71 0.14
CA ILE A 308 7.13 -7.58 -1.08
C ILE A 308 7.60 -8.69 -2.02
N LYS A 309 6.77 -9.71 -2.23
CA LYS A 309 7.16 -10.88 -3.02
C LYS A 309 6.20 -11.10 -4.18
N ASN A 310 6.79 -11.50 -5.31
CA ASN A 310 6.15 -11.95 -6.55
C ASN A 310 5.07 -11.00 -7.05
N GLY A 311 5.33 -10.29 -8.14
CA GLY A 311 4.32 -9.37 -8.62
C GLY A 311 4.77 -8.48 -9.76
N TYR A 312 4.01 -7.41 -9.96
CA TYR A 312 4.35 -6.39 -10.93
C TYR A 312 3.87 -4.99 -10.55
N VAL A 313 4.59 -4.02 -11.09
CA VAL A 313 4.24 -2.60 -11.12
C VAL A 313 4.23 -2.15 -12.57
N LYS A 314 3.07 -1.82 -13.10
CA LYS A 314 2.90 -1.28 -14.45
C LYS A 314 2.46 0.16 -14.36
N LEU A 315 3.22 1.04 -14.99
CA LEU A 315 2.94 2.47 -15.05
C LEU A 315 2.80 2.86 -16.52
N PHE A 316 1.69 3.48 -16.89
CA PHE A 316 1.44 3.87 -18.27
C PHE A 316 1.04 5.35 -18.38
N GLY A 317 1.59 6.08 -19.35
CA GLY A 317 1.20 7.44 -19.67
C GLY A 317 0.75 7.59 -21.12
N ASP A 318 -0.36 8.29 -21.37
CA ASP A 318 -0.80 8.60 -22.74
C ASP A 318 -0.49 10.06 -23.08
N LYS A 319 0.55 10.27 -23.88
CA LYS A 319 1.01 11.62 -24.26
C LYS A 319 0.12 12.31 -25.29
N ARG A 320 -0.92 11.65 -25.82
CA ARG A 320 -1.94 12.31 -26.65
C ARG A 320 -2.81 13.25 -25.82
N TYR A 321 -2.93 13.01 -24.53
CA TYR A 321 -3.67 13.86 -23.60
C TYR A 321 -2.76 14.97 -23.04
N PRO A 322 -3.31 16.16 -22.75
CA PRO A 322 -2.54 17.25 -22.18
C PRO A 322 -2.01 16.87 -20.80
N LYS A 323 -0.79 17.32 -20.49
CA LYS A 323 -0.23 17.21 -19.14
C LYS A 323 -0.29 18.59 -18.48
N ARG A 324 -0.89 18.69 -17.30
CA ARG A 324 -0.85 19.91 -16.49
C ARG A 324 0.56 20.07 -15.92
N PRO A 325 1.35 21.10 -16.32
CA PRO A 325 2.68 21.30 -15.80
C PRO A 325 2.57 21.67 -14.32
N THR A 326 3.06 20.80 -13.45
CA THR A 326 3.14 21.03 -12.02
C THR A 326 4.59 20.95 -11.60
N ASN A 327 4.98 21.81 -10.67
CA ASN A 327 6.32 21.78 -10.11
C ASN A 327 6.55 20.45 -9.37
N GLN A 328 7.60 19.71 -9.76
CA GLN A 328 7.99 18.42 -9.19
C GLN A 328 9.21 18.53 -8.27
N ILE A 329 9.70 19.76 -8.02
CA ILE A 329 10.70 20.05 -7.00
C ILE A 329 10.13 19.69 -5.63
N GLY A 330 10.94 19.01 -4.80
CA GLY A 330 10.50 18.52 -3.50
C GLY A 330 9.65 17.26 -3.57
N GLN A 331 9.30 16.74 -4.76
CA GLN A 331 8.37 15.61 -4.92
C GLN A 331 9.06 14.25 -5.07
N ALA A 332 10.36 14.16 -4.74
CA ALA A 332 11.08 12.89 -4.78
C ALA A 332 10.53 11.89 -3.73
N PRO A 333 10.68 10.56 -3.95
CA PRO A 333 10.09 9.56 -3.06
C PRO A 333 10.48 9.73 -1.59
N HIS A 334 11.76 9.95 -1.31
CA HIS A 334 12.29 10.16 0.04
C HIS A 334 11.74 11.42 0.73
N GLN A 335 11.60 12.53 -0.01
CA GLN A 335 10.99 13.76 0.51
C GLN A 335 9.49 13.61 0.77
N LYS A 336 8.78 12.79 -0.04
CA LYS A 336 7.38 12.45 0.22
C LYS A 336 7.22 11.62 1.47
N LEU A 337 8.09 10.62 1.66
CA LEU A 337 8.14 9.82 2.90
C LEU A 337 8.36 10.72 4.12
N LEU A 338 9.36 11.62 4.07
CA LEU A 338 9.66 12.54 5.16
C LEU A 338 8.47 13.44 5.54
N ARG A 339 7.65 13.84 4.56
CA ARG A 339 6.48 14.71 4.78
C ARG A 339 5.19 13.96 5.16
N MET A 340 5.24 12.62 5.29
CA MET A 340 4.07 11.89 5.78
C MET A 340 3.69 12.35 7.19
N LYS A 341 2.40 12.56 7.44
CA LYS A 341 1.89 13.00 8.75
C LYS A 341 1.98 11.89 9.81
N SER A 342 1.75 10.65 9.40
CA SER A 342 1.94 9.47 10.25
C SER A 342 3.41 9.11 10.31
N LEU A 343 3.90 8.77 11.51
CA LEU A 343 5.25 8.29 11.71
C LEU A 343 5.36 6.86 11.16
N MET A 344 6.32 6.65 10.28
CA MET A 344 6.68 5.36 9.68
C MET A 344 8.15 5.12 9.95
N ASN A 345 8.46 3.95 10.52
CA ASN A 345 9.82 3.49 10.73
C ASN A 345 9.90 2.00 10.37
N LEU A 346 10.50 1.72 9.22
CA LEU A 346 10.81 0.39 8.73
C LEU A 346 12.33 0.25 8.61
N ASP A 347 12.91 -0.69 9.37
CA ASP A 347 14.34 -0.97 9.29
C ASP A 347 14.72 -1.48 7.90
N SER A 348 14.03 -2.52 7.40
CA SER A 348 14.31 -3.08 6.08
C SER A 348 13.04 -3.42 5.27
N VAL A 349 13.07 -3.11 3.98
CA VAL A 349 12.06 -3.51 2.98
C VAL A 349 12.72 -4.44 1.97
N PHE A 350 12.29 -5.68 1.91
CA PHE A 350 12.76 -6.69 0.97
C PHE A 350 11.83 -6.78 -0.22
N VAL A 351 12.40 -6.67 -1.42
CA VAL A 351 11.70 -6.85 -2.69
C VAL A 351 12.20 -8.16 -3.29
N GLU A 352 11.30 -9.04 -3.70
CA GLU A 352 11.63 -10.34 -4.27
C GLU A 352 10.77 -10.61 -5.51
N ASN A 353 11.41 -10.78 -6.66
CA ASN A 353 10.75 -11.16 -7.91
C ASN A 353 9.59 -10.24 -8.34
N VAL A 354 9.83 -8.92 -8.39
CA VAL A 354 8.84 -7.93 -8.85
C VAL A 354 9.17 -7.42 -10.25
N ASN A 355 8.22 -7.51 -11.19
CA ASN A 355 8.40 -6.95 -12.53
C ASN A 355 7.97 -5.48 -12.57
N VAL A 356 8.85 -4.57 -13.01
CA VAL A 356 8.51 -3.15 -13.19
C VAL A 356 8.46 -2.83 -14.67
N GLU A 357 7.36 -2.22 -15.12
CA GLU A 357 7.15 -1.79 -16.50
C GLU A 357 6.71 -0.33 -16.52
N TYR A 358 7.37 0.47 -17.37
CA TYR A 358 6.93 1.81 -17.71
C TYR A 358 6.62 1.87 -19.20
N GLY A 359 5.40 2.26 -19.53
CA GLY A 359 4.89 2.40 -20.88
C GLY A 359 4.43 3.81 -21.20
N GLU A 360 4.57 4.20 -22.46
CA GLU A 360 4.00 5.45 -22.97
C GLU A 360 3.34 5.26 -24.34
N MET A 361 2.26 5.99 -24.61
CA MET A 361 1.71 6.16 -25.95
C MET A 361 2.33 7.39 -26.62
N SER A 362 2.88 7.23 -27.81
CA SER A 362 3.40 8.37 -28.60
C SER A 362 2.26 9.28 -29.09
N PRO A 363 2.37 10.61 -28.93
CA PRO A 363 1.38 11.52 -29.51
C PRO A 363 1.49 11.61 -31.02
N LYS A 364 2.70 11.43 -31.57
CA LYS A 364 2.99 11.55 -33.01
C LYS A 364 2.77 10.25 -33.76
N TYR A 365 3.19 9.12 -33.18
CA TYR A 365 3.21 7.83 -33.90
C TYR A 365 2.10 6.88 -33.48
N HIS A 366 1.32 7.21 -32.45
CA HIS A 366 0.20 6.39 -31.95
C HIS A 366 0.58 4.93 -31.67
N ARG A 367 1.78 4.72 -31.15
CA ARG A 367 2.30 3.41 -30.74
C ARG A 367 2.76 3.44 -29.29
N ASP A 368 2.61 2.31 -28.63
CA ASP A 368 3.07 2.10 -27.27
C ASP A 368 4.55 1.72 -27.24
N GLY A 369 5.33 2.40 -26.39
CA GLY A 369 6.71 2.01 -26.09
C GLY A 369 6.89 1.65 -24.63
N TYR A 370 7.71 0.64 -24.35
CA TYR A 370 7.90 0.09 -23.01
C TYR A 370 9.35 -0.10 -22.63
N ILE A 371 9.68 0.25 -21.38
CA ILE A 371 10.89 -0.17 -20.68
C ILE A 371 10.51 -1.10 -19.53
N THR A 372 11.27 -2.18 -19.36
CA THR A 372 10.97 -3.24 -18.39
C THR A 372 12.19 -3.56 -17.54
N PHE A 373 11.94 -3.88 -16.26
CA PHE A 373 12.90 -4.36 -15.29
C PHE A 373 12.30 -5.61 -14.65
N ASN A 374 12.74 -6.78 -15.11
CA ASN A 374 12.12 -8.05 -14.75
C ASN A 374 12.80 -8.69 -13.55
N GLY A 375 12.00 -9.33 -12.69
CA GLY A 375 12.48 -10.04 -11.50
C GLY A 375 13.25 -9.15 -10.51
N ALA A 376 12.82 -7.89 -10.34
CA ALA A 376 13.48 -6.96 -9.44
C ALA A 376 13.52 -7.53 -8.02
N THR A 377 14.73 -7.58 -7.46
CA THR A 377 15.00 -8.17 -6.14
C THR A 377 16.07 -7.35 -5.42
N GLY A 378 15.92 -7.16 -4.11
CA GLY A 378 16.88 -6.43 -3.31
C GLY A 378 16.31 -5.90 -1.99
N VAL A 379 16.99 -4.94 -1.40
CA VAL A 379 16.64 -4.40 -0.08
C VAL A 379 16.70 -2.87 -0.06
N LEU A 380 15.74 -2.26 0.62
CA LEU A 380 15.82 -0.88 1.06
C LEU A 380 16.02 -0.88 2.57
N THR A 381 16.89 -0.02 3.09
CA THR A 381 17.15 0.09 4.53
C THR A 381 16.86 1.50 5.02
N ASN A 382 16.51 1.61 6.30
CA ASN A 382 16.22 2.87 6.98
C ASN A 382 15.11 3.67 6.29
N VAL A 383 13.99 2.99 6.00
CA VAL A 383 12.80 3.59 5.37
C VAL A 383 11.96 4.22 6.47
N THR A 384 12.28 5.47 6.80
CA THR A 384 11.71 6.14 7.98
C THR A 384 11.52 7.64 7.79
N ASN A 385 10.52 8.22 8.47
CA ASN A 385 10.39 9.66 8.72
C ASN A 385 10.55 10.02 10.21
N ASP A 386 10.99 9.07 11.03
CA ASP A 386 11.26 9.25 12.47
C ASP A 386 12.51 10.10 12.69
N SER A 387 12.37 11.27 13.30
CA SER A 387 13.47 12.20 13.54
C SER A 387 14.56 11.62 14.43
N VAL A 388 14.23 10.73 15.37
CA VAL A 388 15.21 10.09 16.26
C VAL A 388 16.08 9.11 15.48
N ALA A 389 15.44 8.26 14.66
CA ALA A 389 16.16 7.33 13.79
C ALA A 389 17.03 8.07 12.76
N LEU A 390 16.51 9.15 12.16
CA LEU A 390 17.23 9.98 11.20
C LEU A 390 18.40 10.76 11.82
N GLY A 391 18.37 11.01 13.13
CA GLY A 391 19.52 11.56 13.85
C GLY A 391 20.70 10.59 13.93
N SER A 392 20.45 9.28 13.89
CA SER A 392 21.49 8.24 13.94
C SER A 392 21.98 7.83 12.54
N ASP A 393 21.07 7.55 11.61
CA ASP A 393 21.39 7.40 10.18
C ASP A 393 20.40 8.22 9.37
N LYS A 394 20.88 9.30 8.75
CA LYS A 394 20.05 10.17 7.89
C LYS A 394 19.82 9.61 6.49
N TYR A 395 20.43 8.47 6.13
CA TYR A 395 20.37 7.93 4.78
C TYR A 395 19.39 6.77 4.66
N MET A 396 18.39 6.92 3.80
CA MET A 396 17.61 5.80 3.29
C MET A 396 18.35 5.22 2.08
N LYS A 397 18.62 3.91 2.06
CA LYS A 397 19.43 3.27 1.01
C LYS A 397 18.62 2.21 0.28
N ALA A 398 18.95 1.94 -0.98
CA ALA A 398 18.37 0.86 -1.77
C ALA A 398 19.47 0.14 -2.54
N ASP A 399 19.51 -1.19 -2.52
CA ASP A 399 20.37 -2.05 -3.35
C ASP A 399 19.48 -3.05 -4.09
N LEU A 400 19.32 -2.86 -5.40
CA LEU A 400 18.32 -3.54 -6.23
C LEU A 400 18.97 -4.16 -7.47
N ARG A 401 18.53 -5.36 -7.85
CA ARG A 401 18.93 -6.06 -9.07
C ARG A 401 17.71 -6.41 -9.91
N ALA A 402 17.82 -6.35 -11.23
CA ALA A 402 16.77 -6.75 -12.16
C ALA A 402 17.35 -7.10 -13.54
N LYS A 403 16.56 -7.74 -14.41
CA LYS A 403 16.87 -7.86 -15.84
C LYS A 403 16.23 -6.71 -16.62
N ILE A 404 17.02 -5.75 -17.10
CA ILE A 404 16.52 -4.69 -17.97
C ILE A 404 16.20 -5.25 -19.36
N MET A 405 15.00 -4.96 -19.88
CA MET A 405 14.50 -5.46 -21.16
C MET A 405 14.55 -6.99 -21.29
N ASN A 406 14.40 -7.72 -20.18
CA ASN A 406 14.57 -9.16 -20.07
C ASN A 406 15.91 -9.69 -20.62
N SER A 407 16.96 -8.86 -20.63
CA SER A 407 18.24 -9.19 -21.26
C SER A 407 19.45 -8.79 -20.41
N GLY A 408 19.64 -7.50 -20.12
CA GLY A 408 20.81 -7.03 -19.37
C GLY A 408 20.64 -7.19 -17.86
N ASN A 409 21.65 -7.70 -17.15
CA ASN A 409 21.63 -7.72 -15.69
C ASN A 409 21.95 -6.31 -15.17
N LEU A 410 20.96 -5.65 -14.56
CA LEU A 410 21.07 -4.36 -13.90
C LEU A 410 21.31 -4.56 -12.40
N HIS A 411 22.29 -3.86 -11.84
CA HIS A 411 22.45 -3.64 -10.40
C HIS A 411 22.42 -2.14 -10.16
N ALA A 412 21.46 -1.65 -9.37
CA ALA A 412 21.30 -0.24 -9.06
C ALA A 412 21.32 -0.02 -7.54
N LYS A 413 22.05 0.99 -7.10
CA LYS A 413 22.12 1.43 -5.72
C LYS A 413 21.69 2.88 -5.60
N PHE A 414 20.90 3.20 -4.58
CA PHE A 414 20.47 4.56 -4.24
C PHE A 414 20.82 4.87 -2.80
N SER A 415 21.16 6.13 -2.53
CA SER A 415 21.27 6.68 -1.17
C SER A 415 20.58 8.03 -1.14
N PHE A 416 19.58 8.19 -0.30
CA PHE A 416 18.79 9.42 -0.16
C PHE A 416 19.14 10.09 1.16
N ASP A 417 19.59 11.34 1.12
CA ASP A 417 19.76 12.14 2.34
C ASP A 417 18.38 12.64 2.78
N MET A 418 17.82 11.99 3.79
CA MET A 418 16.46 12.25 4.27
C MET A 418 16.32 13.64 4.89
N LEU A 419 17.41 14.22 5.41
CA LEU A 419 17.39 15.52 6.09
C LEU A 419 17.83 16.67 5.17
N SER A 420 18.10 16.38 3.90
CA SER A 420 18.53 17.39 2.95
C SER A 420 17.42 18.37 2.57
N LYS A 421 17.69 19.67 2.77
CA LYS A 421 16.79 20.77 2.39
C LYS A 421 16.56 20.88 0.87
N ASN A 422 17.49 20.37 0.06
CA ASN A 422 17.39 20.40 -1.41
C ASN A 422 17.19 19.00 -2.01
N GLY A 423 16.77 18.02 -1.20
CA GLY A 423 16.49 16.65 -1.66
C GLY A 423 17.71 15.99 -2.27
N ALA A 424 18.85 16.00 -1.57
CA ALA A 424 20.09 15.40 -2.04
C ALA A 424 20.01 13.86 -2.06
N TYR A 425 20.54 13.25 -3.12
CA TYR A 425 20.61 11.80 -3.28
C TYR A 425 21.80 11.41 -4.15
N THR A 426 22.23 10.16 -4.06
CA THR A 426 23.16 9.54 -4.99
C THR A 426 22.54 8.29 -5.59
N TYR A 427 22.96 7.96 -6.81
CA TYR A 427 22.60 6.71 -7.45
C TYR A 427 23.75 6.19 -8.31
N SER A 428 23.99 4.90 -8.24
CA SER A 428 25.02 4.22 -9.02
C SER A 428 24.49 2.90 -9.55
N GLY A 429 25.13 2.36 -10.56
CA GLY A 429 24.73 1.06 -11.05
C GLY A 429 25.55 0.56 -12.23
N THR A 430 25.29 -0.70 -12.56
CA THR A 430 25.92 -1.42 -13.64
C THR A 430 24.88 -2.13 -14.49
N VAL A 431 25.13 -2.22 -15.80
CA VAL A 431 24.40 -3.11 -16.70
C VAL A 431 25.41 -4.05 -17.35
N GLY A 432 25.17 -5.34 -17.25
CA GLY A 432 25.99 -6.37 -17.89
C GLY A 432 25.80 -6.44 -19.41
N THR A 433 26.42 -7.44 -20.03
CA THR A 433 26.37 -7.63 -21.48
C THR A 433 24.94 -7.82 -21.99
N MET A 434 24.56 -7.12 -23.07
CA MET A 434 23.27 -7.31 -23.73
C MET A 434 23.29 -6.83 -25.18
N LYS A 435 22.28 -7.21 -25.97
CA LYS A 435 22.10 -6.72 -27.34
C LYS A 435 21.27 -5.43 -27.31
N ALA A 436 21.81 -4.35 -27.89
CA ALA A 436 21.16 -3.05 -27.94
C ALA A 436 19.77 -3.03 -28.63
N PRO A 437 19.48 -3.87 -29.66
CA PRO A 437 18.14 -3.98 -30.24
C PRO A 437 17.00 -4.29 -29.26
N ALA A 438 17.28 -4.80 -28.05
CA ALA A 438 16.27 -4.97 -27.00
C ALA A 438 15.51 -3.67 -26.68
N PHE A 439 16.15 -2.50 -26.83
CA PHE A 439 15.54 -1.18 -26.61
C PHE A 439 14.61 -0.73 -27.75
N ASN A 440 14.50 -1.47 -28.85
CA ASN A 440 13.54 -1.14 -29.92
C ASN A 440 12.08 -1.22 -29.43
N LYS A 441 11.80 -1.94 -28.33
CA LYS A 441 10.49 -1.94 -27.67
C LYS A 441 10.05 -0.56 -27.14
N ILE A 442 10.97 0.38 -26.96
CA ILE A 442 10.65 1.77 -26.58
C ILE A 442 11.02 2.77 -27.68
N LEU A 443 12.19 2.61 -28.32
CA LEU A 443 12.69 3.59 -29.30
C LEU A 443 11.84 3.62 -30.58
N THR A 444 11.52 2.45 -31.13
CA THR A 444 10.74 2.35 -32.37
C THR A 444 9.34 2.95 -32.25
N PRO A 445 8.53 2.60 -31.23
CA PRO A 445 7.19 3.16 -31.10
C PRO A 445 7.18 4.66 -30.77
N LEU A 446 8.12 5.14 -29.95
CA LEU A 446 8.10 6.52 -29.46
C LEU A 446 8.81 7.52 -30.37
N LEU A 447 9.89 7.09 -31.04
CA LEU A 447 10.76 7.97 -31.83
C LEU A 447 10.81 7.58 -33.33
N ASN A 448 10.19 6.46 -33.71
CA ASN A 448 10.30 5.89 -35.06
C ASN A 448 11.74 5.60 -35.50
N VAL A 449 12.58 5.22 -34.52
CA VAL A 449 13.98 4.83 -34.71
C VAL A 449 14.22 3.45 -34.12
N GLY A 450 15.01 2.65 -34.83
CA GLY A 450 15.48 1.35 -34.38
C GLY A 450 16.99 1.33 -34.19
N ILE A 451 17.44 0.33 -33.44
CA ILE A 451 18.83 -0.13 -33.38
C ILE A 451 18.88 -1.40 -34.22
N GLY A 452 19.61 -1.37 -35.34
CA GLY A 452 19.79 -2.51 -36.23
C GLY A 452 20.74 -3.55 -35.64
N SER A 453 21.85 -3.08 -35.07
CA SER A 453 22.84 -3.89 -34.37
C SER A 453 23.47 -3.13 -33.21
N GLY A 454 24.12 -3.84 -32.31
CA GLY A 454 24.90 -3.24 -31.22
C GLY A 454 25.07 -4.21 -30.05
N ASN A 455 26.29 -4.33 -29.56
CA ASN A 455 26.62 -5.15 -28.40
C ASN A 455 27.03 -4.25 -27.25
N ILE A 456 26.18 -4.18 -26.23
CA ILE A 456 26.52 -3.55 -24.95
C ILE A 456 27.40 -4.54 -24.21
N LYS A 457 28.61 -4.12 -23.84
CA LYS A 457 29.55 -4.91 -23.04
C LYS A 457 29.39 -4.62 -21.56
N SER A 458 29.30 -3.33 -21.20
CA SER A 458 29.14 -2.89 -19.82
C SER A 458 28.64 -1.44 -19.80
N VAL A 459 27.73 -1.12 -18.89
CA VAL A 459 27.39 0.26 -18.51
C VAL A 459 27.74 0.41 -17.05
N LYS A 460 28.38 1.52 -16.67
CA LYS A 460 28.61 1.89 -15.27
C LYS A 460 28.31 3.37 -15.08
N PHE A 461 27.56 3.70 -14.03
CA PHE A 461 27.27 5.09 -13.69
C PHE A 461 27.39 5.32 -12.20
N ASN A 462 27.82 6.52 -11.83
CA ASN A 462 27.86 7.00 -10.45
C ASN A 462 27.52 8.48 -10.43
N MET A 463 26.39 8.83 -9.81
CA MET A 463 25.74 10.11 -9.96
C MET A 463 25.33 10.68 -8.59
N SER A 464 25.42 12.00 -8.46
CA SER A 464 24.98 12.78 -7.32
C SER A 464 23.95 13.80 -7.79
N GLY A 465 22.79 13.82 -7.16
CA GLY A 465 21.65 14.65 -7.54
C GLY A 465 21.08 15.45 -6.38
N THR A 466 20.38 16.53 -6.72
CA THR A 466 19.53 17.33 -5.85
C THR A 466 18.19 17.57 -6.55
N ASP A 467 17.34 18.38 -5.95
CA ASP A 467 16.15 18.90 -6.59
C ASP A 467 16.44 19.71 -7.87
N TYR A 468 17.63 20.28 -8.03
CA TYR A 468 17.91 21.23 -9.13
C TYR A 468 18.92 20.72 -10.14
N HIS A 469 19.80 19.82 -9.72
CA HIS A 469 20.99 19.49 -10.50
C HIS A 469 21.44 18.05 -10.29
N THR A 470 22.10 17.46 -11.29
CA THR A 470 22.68 16.12 -11.22
C THR A 470 24.03 16.10 -11.93
N THR A 471 25.07 15.66 -11.21
CA THR A 471 26.42 15.46 -11.74
C THR A 471 26.86 14.02 -11.60
N GLY A 472 27.85 13.60 -12.38
CA GLY A 472 28.50 12.31 -12.18
C GLY A 472 29.23 11.77 -13.40
N ASP A 473 29.73 10.55 -13.25
CA ASP A 473 30.47 9.85 -14.29
C ASP A 473 29.61 8.73 -14.91
N PHE A 474 29.66 8.64 -16.22
CA PHE A 474 28.98 7.62 -17.02
C PHE A 474 29.98 6.94 -17.97
N ARG A 475 30.02 5.62 -17.91
CA ARG A 475 30.87 4.76 -18.74
C ARG A 475 29.98 3.78 -19.48
N PHE A 476 30.20 3.64 -20.78
CA PHE A 476 29.38 2.81 -21.65
C PHE A 476 30.26 2.14 -22.70
N ASP A 477 30.51 0.86 -22.49
CA ASP A 477 31.36 0.02 -23.33
C ASP A 477 30.47 -0.71 -24.33
N TYR A 478 30.68 -0.46 -25.63
CA TYR A 478 29.87 -1.09 -26.68
C TYR A 478 30.62 -1.15 -28.01
N ASN A 479 30.14 -2.01 -28.91
CA ASN A 479 30.59 -2.06 -30.30
C ASN A 479 29.46 -2.42 -31.28
N GLU A 480 29.69 -2.19 -32.57
CA GLU A 480 28.77 -2.48 -33.68
C GLU A 480 27.39 -1.80 -33.54
N LEU A 481 27.33 -0.64 -32.88
CA LEU A 481 26.08 0.10 -32.70
C LEU A 481 25.67 0.78 -34.01
N LYS A 482 24.54 0.35 -34.56
CA LYS A 482 23.98 0.90 -35.80
C LYS A 482 22.54 1.33 -35.58
N LEU A 483 22.23 2.57 -35.94
CA LEU A 483 20.88 3.13 -35.85
C LEU A 483 20.18 3.06 -37.20
N GLU A 484 18.87 2.83 -37.16
CA GLU A 484 18.01 2.73 -38.33
C GLU A 484 16.83 3.70 -38.19
N LEU A 485 16.64 4.57 -39.17
CA LEU A 485 15.45 5.42 -39.26
C LEU A 485 14.36 4.70 -40.04
N LEU A 486 13.18 4.55 -39.43
CA LEU A 486 12.07 3.86 -40.07
C LEU A 486 11.24 4.83 -40.93
N ASN A 487 10.69 4.34 -42.04
CA ASN A 487 9.75 5.14 -42.85
C ASN A 487 8.41 5.31 -42.11
N GLU A 488 7.84 6.52 -42.16
CA GLU A 488 6.50 6.78 -41.64
C GLU A 488 5.48 6.06 -42.56
N LYS A 489 4.58 5.26 -41.99
CA LYS A 489 3.42 4.72 -42.71
C LYS A 489 2.41 5.84 -42.94
N LYS A 490 2.05 6.13 -44.19
CA LYS A 490 0.83 6.89 -44.50
C LYS A 490 -0.37 5.93 -44.44
N ALA A 491 -1.49 6.40 -43.91
CA ALA A 491 -2.74 5.63 -43.92
C ALA A 491 -3.21 5.46 -45.39
N GLY A 492 -3.37 4.22 -45.84
CA GLY A 492 -3.92 3.89 -47.16
C GLY A 492 -2.93 3.42 -48.25
N GLU A 493 -1.62 3.34 -48.00
CA GLU A 493 -0.66 2.78 -48.98
C GLU A 493 -0.46 1.27 -48.79
N GLU A 494 -0.62 0.51 -49.88
CA GLU A 494 -0.31 -0.94 -49.93
C GLU A 494 1.16 -1.23 -49.62
N GLN A 495 1.39 -2.45 -49.12
CA GLN A 495 2.65 -2.99 -48.62
C GLN A 495 3.69 -3.22 -49.74
N LYS A 496 4.07 -2.18 -50.49
CA LYS A 496 5.18 -2.28 -51.46
C LYS A 496 6.51 -2.30 -50.70
N SER A 497 7.17 -3.46 -50.78
CA SER A 497 8.53 -3.83 -50.37
C SER A 497 9.27 -2.81 -49.50
N LYS A 498 9.61 -3.24 -48.27
CA LYS A 498 10.52 -2.59 -47.31
C LYS A 498 11.84 -2.12 -47.96
N LYS A 499 11.85 -0.98 -48.64
CA LYS A 499 13.10 -0.25 -48.88
C LYS A 499 13.39 0.54 -47.60
N LEU A 500 14.09 -0.13 -46.68
CA LEU A 500 14.90 0.57 -45.68
C LEU A 500 15.72 1.60 -46.44
N VAL A 501 15.58 2.88 -46.10
CA VAL A 501 16.53 3.89 -46.59
C VAL A 501 17.83 3.61 -45.84
N SER A 502 18.58 2.62 -46.32
CA SER A 502 19.95 2.34 -45.89
C SER A 502 20.84 3.42 -46.48
N PHE A 503 20.72 4.65 -45.97
CA PHE A 503 21.62 5.72 -46.33
C PHE A 503 22.27 6.27 -45.06
N LEU A 504 23.48 5.77 -44.80
CA LEU A 504 24.60 6.43 -44.12
C LEU A 504 24.24 7.36 -42.94
N VAL A 505 23.53 6.84 -41.94
CA VAL A 505 23.42 7.50 -40.62
C VAL A 505 24.59 7.11 -39.70
N ASN A 506 25.25 5.99 -39.98
CA ASN A 506 26.21 5.32 -39.09
C ASN A 506 27.61 5.97 -38.98
N GLN A 507 27.93 7.04 -39.73
CA GLN A 507 29.22 7.73 -39.60
C GLN A 507 29.11 9.22 -39.23
N LEU A 508 27.90 9.80 -39.21
CA LEU A 508 27.71 11.25 -39.02
C LEU A 508 27.06 11.61 -37.67
N ILE A 509 26.44 10.66 -36.95
CA ILE A 509 25.58 10.99 -35.79
C ILE A 509 26.11 10.45 -34.46
N ILE A 510 26.64 9.22 -34.44
CA ILE A 510 27.12 8.56 -33.23
C ILE A 510 28.38 7.76 -33.52
N ASN A 511 29.21 7.55 -32.50
CA ASN A 511 30.28 6.56 -32.56
C ASN A 511 29.65 5.16 -32.53
N ASP A 512 30.10 4.26 -33.41
CA ASP A 512 29.61 2.87 -33.49
C ASP A 512 30.16 1.97 -32.37
N SER A 513 31.17 2.46 -31.67
CA SER A 513 31.89 1.81 -30.59
C SER A 513 32.41 2.82 -29.56
N ASN A 514 32.66 2.34 -28.34
CA ASN A 514 33.39 3.06 -27.30
C ASN A 514 34.29 2.05 -26.54
N PRO A 515 35.64 2.10 -26.69
CA PRO A 515 36.45 3.10 -27.40
C PRO A 515 36.09 3.27 -28.88
N ASP A 516 36.29 4.47 -29.43
CA ASP A 516 35.99 4.76 -30.83
C ASP A 516 37.05 4.21 -31.79
N ALA A 517 36.89 4.46 -33.09
CA ALA A 517 37.81 4.00 -34.13
C ALA A 517 39.26 4.52 -33.98
N ASN A 518 39.50 5.56 -33.18
CA ASN A 518 40.84 6.08 -32.86
C ASN A 518 41.33 5.55 -31.50
N GLU A 519 40.70 4.51 -30.96
CA GLU A 519 40.98 3.92 -29.64
C GLU A 519 40.77 4.90 -28.47
N VAL A 520 40.06 6.01 -28.69
CA VAL A 520 39.77 6.99 -27.64
C VAL A 520 38.54 6.51 -26.88
N TYR A 521 38.71 6.33 -25.57
CA TYR A 521 37.61 5.99 -24.68
C TYR A 521 36.90 7.25 -24.18
N HIS A 522 35.62 7.39 -24.54
CA HIS A 522 34.78 8.50 -24.14
C HIS A 522 34.10 8.22 -22.80
N VAL A 523 34.26 9.13 -21.85
CA VAL A 523 33.58 9.10 -20.54
C VAL A 523 32.58 10.25 -20.49
N GLY A 524 31.33 9.95 -20.13
CA GLY A 524 30.32 10.97 -19.90
C GLY A 524 30.56 11.67 -18.56
N LYS A 525 30.86 12.96 -18.59
CA LYS A 525 30.90 13.87 -17.43
C LYS A 525 29.56 14.59 -17.36
N VAL A 526 28.60 13.98 -16.68
CA VAL A 526 27.23 14.48 -16.60
C VAL A 526 27.19 15.73 -15.74
N ASN A 527 26.51 16.75 -16.25
CA ASN A 527 26.22 18.03 -15.59
C ASN A 527 24.83 18.48 -16.08
N TYR A 528 23.79 17.92 -15.48
CA TYR A 528 22.40 18.06 -15.93
C TYR A 528 21.58 18.93 -14.97
N ARG A 529 21.02 20.03 -15.49
CA ARG A 529 20.07 20.87 -14.75
C ARG A 529 18.65 20.34 -14.92
N ARG A 530 18.00 20.04 -13.80
CA ARG A 530 16.62 19.51 -13.79
C ARG A 530 15.64 20.56 -14.28
N VAL A 531 14.75 20.13 -15.16
CA VAL A 531 13.53 20.88 -15.51
C VAL A 531 12.53 20.73 -14.37
N PRO A 532 12.00 21.81 -13.75
CA PRO A 532 11.14 21.71 -12.57
C PRO A 532 9.93 20.79 -12.71
N GLU A 533 9.36 20.68 -13.90
CA GLU A 533 8.19 19.83 -14.20
C GLU A 533 8.55 18.35 -14.40
N HIS A 534 9.84 17.99 -14.43
CA HIS A 534 10.28 16.60 -14.53
C HIS A 534 10.18 15.92 -13.16
N THR A 535 9.51 14.77 -13.11
CA THR A 535 9.49 13.90 -11.92
C THR A 535 10.90 13.42 -11.58
N PHE A 536 11.09 12.92 -10.37
CA PHE A 536 12.36 12.34 -9.92
C PHE A 536 12.92 11.30 -10.92
N PHE A 537 12.11 10.31 -11.32
CA PHE A 537 12.55 9.29 -12.27
C PHE A 537 12.82 9.82 -13.68
N LYS A 538 12.07 10.84 -14.13
CA LYS A 538 12.35 11.49 -15.41
C LYS A 538 13.69 12.24 -15.34
N ASN A 539 14.01 12.88 -14.22
CA ASN A 539 15.31 13.50 -14.00
C ASN A 539 16.45 12.48 -14.08
N LEU A 540 16.35 11.37 -13.33
CA LEU A 540 17.32 10.26 -13.38
C LEU A 540 17.57 9.78 -14.81
N TRP A 541 16.50 9.54 -15.57
CA TRP A 541 16.60 9.11 -16.95
C TRP A 541 17.30 10.15 -17.83
N GLN A 542 16.96 11.44 -17.69
CA GLN A 542 17.56 12.50 -18.50
C GLN A 542 19.05 12.70 -18.22
N SER A 543 19.50 12.57 -16.96
CA SER A 543 20.92 12.61 -16.63
C SER A 543 21.68 11.38 -17.13
N LEU A 544 21.07 10.18 -17.12
CA LEU A 544 21.67 9.00 -17.74
C LEU A 544 21.76 9.16 -19.27
N LEU A 545 20.72 9.70 -19.90
CA LEU A 545 20.69 9.99 -21.33
C LEU A 545 21.79 10.98 -21.72
N GLU A 546 22.06 11.99 -20.90
CA GLU A 546 23.18 12.91 -21.10
C GLU A 546 24.53 12.17 -21.14
N GLY A 547 24.76 11.23 -20.20
CA GLY A 547 25.95 10.38 -20.20
C GLY A 547 26.05 9.49 -21.44
N ILE A 548 24.92 8.89 -21.88
CA ILE A 548 24.85 8.10 -23.11
C ILE A 548 25.23 8.95 -24.33
N LYS A 549 24.72 10.19 -24.42
CA LYS A 549 25.03 11.10 -25.53
C LYS A 549 26.52 11.42 -25.60
N GLN A 550 27.12 11.78 -24.47
CA GLN A 550 28.55 12.11 -24.41
C GLN A 550 29.44 10.91 -24.77
N THR A 551 29.14 9.72 -24.23
CA THR A 551 29.89 8.49 -24.56
C THR A 551 29.71 8.02 -26.00
N ALA A 552 28.53 8.27 -26.60
CA ALA A 552 28.28 8.00 -28.01
C ALA A 552 28.84 9.07 -28.96
N GLY A 553 29.63 10.03 -28.46
CA GLY A 553 30.24 11.08 -29.27
C GLY A 553 29.26 12.11 -29.80
N ILE A 554 28.10 12.28 -29.16
CA ILE A 554 27.11 13.29 -29.53
C ILE A 554 27.43 14.60 -28.81
N SER A 555 28.24 15.45 -29.44
CA SER A 555 28.55 16.79 -28.93
C SER A 555 27.47 17.81 -29.34
N PRO A 556 27.30 18.92 -28.60
CA PRO A 556 26.44 20.04 -29.02
C PRO A 556 26.81 20.59 -30.41
N GLU A 557 28.09 20.53 -30.78
CA GLU A 557 28.59 20.92 -32.10
C GLU A 557 28.18 19.92 -33.19
N ARG A 558 28.26 18.60 -32.93
CA ARG A 558 27.71 17.58 -33.82
C ARG A 558 26.19 17.72 -33.92
N GLU A 559 25.51 18.00 -32.83
CA GLU A 559 24.07 18.27 -32.79
C GLU A 559 23.70 19.50 -33.63
N ALA A 560 24.41 20.61 -33.47
CA ALA A 560 24.24 21.83 -34.25
C ALA A 560 24.60 21.64 -35.73
N ARG A 561 25.67 20.90 -36.04
CA ARG A 561 26.03 20.52 -37.42
C ARG A 561 24.96 19.64 -38.05
N LEU A 562 24.32 18.72 -37.32
CA LEU A 562 23.23 17.88 -37.82
C LEU A 562 21.96 18.70 -38.07
N ILE A 563 21.67 19.68 -37.22
CA ILE A 563 20.54 20.62 -37.42
C ILE A 563 20.82 21.56 -38.60
N GLY A 564 22.07 22.04 -38.75
CA GLY A 564 22.50 22.95 -39.80
C GLY A 564 22.68 22.30 -41.18
N SER A 565 23.28 21.10 -41.25
CA SER A 565 23.39 20.32 -42.50
C SER A 565 22.03 19.87 -43.03
N ALA A 566 21.04 19.66 -42.15
CA ALA A 566 19.65 19.47 -42.54
C ALA A 566 19.00 20.73 -43.15
N GLN A 567 19.46 21.95 -42.79
CA GLN A 567 19.06 23.20 -43.47
C GLN A 567 19.77 23.38 -44.82
N SER A 568 21.02 22.93 -44.96
CA SER A 568 21.77 22.98 -46.21
C SER A 568 21.23 21.98 -47.25
N ALA A 569 20.86 20.77 -46.80
CA ALA A 569 20.28 19.71 -47.63
C ALA A 569 18.85 20.01 -48.12
N GLN A 570 18.19 21.07 -47.63
CA GLN A 570 16.94 21.56 -48.20
C GLN A 570 17.09 22.08 -49.64
N LYS A 571 18.33 22.34 -50.11
CA LYS A 571 18.62 22.89 -51.43
C LYS A 571 18.92 21.85 -52.53
N THR A 572 18.94 20.54 -52.26
CA THR A 572 19.32 19.55 -53.29
C THR A 572 18.55 18.23 -53.14
N VAL A 573 17.79 17.86 -54.19
CA VAL A 573 17.04 16.60 -54.43
C VAL A 573 15.96 16.21 -53.39
N GLU A 574 14.73 15.94 -53.85
CA GLU A 574 13.56 15.61 -53.02
C GLU A 574 13.72 14.41 -52.07
N GLY A 575 14.56 13.43 -52.41
CA GLY A 575 14.88 12.28 -51.56
C GLY A 575 15.71 12.66 -50.32
N ALA A 576 16.64 13.61 -50.45
CA ALA A 576 17.44 14.12 -49.34
C ALA A 576 16.61 15.00 -48.40
N LYS A 577 15.61 15.70 -48.94
CA LYS A 577 14.62 16.51 -48.18
C LYS A 577 13.91 15.68 -47.10
N LYS A 578 13.41 14.49 -47.46
CA LYS A 578 12.72 13.59 -46.53
C LYS A 578 13.66 12.97 -45.48
N GLY A 579 14.92 12.68 -45.85
CA GLY A 579 15.93 12.17 -44.92
C GLY A 579 16.35 13.23 -43.90
N ALA A 580 16.63 14.45 -44.35
CA ALA A 580 17.03 15.58 -43.50
C ALA A 580 15.95 15.98 -42.49
N GLU A 581 14.67 16.01 -42.90
CA GLU A 581 13.54 16.28 -41.99
C GLU A 581 13.36 15.18 -40.94
N LYS A 582 13.56 13.90 -41.31
CA LYS A 582 13.49 12.76 -40.39
C LYS A 582 14.62 12.80 -39.35
N THR A 583 15.85 13.07 -39.78
CA THR A 583 17.00 13.26 -38.88
C THR A 583 16.78 14.44 -37.94
N LYS A 584 16.23 15.56 -38.44
CA LYS A 584 15.84 16.73 -37.62
C LYS A 584 14.75 16.36 -36.60
N GLY A 585 13.77 15.55 -36.98
CA GLY A 585 12.73 15.04 -36.08
C GLY A 585 13.27 14.10 -35.00
N PHE A 586 14.21 13.22 -35.36
CA PHE A 586 14.92 12.33 -34.43
C PHE A 586 15.74 13.11 -33.41
N VAL A 587 16.55 14.07 -33.88
CA VAL A 587 17.34 14.95 -33.02
C VAL A 587 16.39 15.75 -32.11
N ARG A 588 15.39 16.44 -32.64
CA ARG A 588 14.40 17.15 -31.79
C ARG A 588 13.66 16.23 -30.79
N GLY A 589 13.42 14.97 -31.15
CA GLY A 589 12.81 13.97 -30.28
C GLY A 589 13.72 13.50 -29.14
N LEU A 590 15.02 13.36 -29.40
CA LEU A 590 16.04 12.95 -28.43
C LEU A 590 16.62 14.11 -27.59
N PHE A 591 16.61 15.33 -28.11
CA PHE A 591 17.36 16.47 -27.55
C PHE A 591 16.50 17.65 -27.09
N LYS A 592 15.16 17.54 -27.09
CA LYS A 592 14.24 18.65 -26.69
C LYS A 592 14.63 19.33 -25.35
N LYS A 593 15.44 20.39 -25.42
CA LYS A 593 15.29 21.59 -24.59
C LYS A 593 14.03 22.27 -25.10
N LYS A 594 13.13 22.67 -24.18
CA LYS A 594 12.00 23.55 -24.52
C LYS A 594 12.62 24.85 -25.04
N ASP A 595 12.70 25.04 -26.36
CA ASP A 595 12.81 26.38 -26.90
C ASP A 595 11.50 27.12 -26.59
N LYS A 596 11.66 28.35 -26.12
CA LYS A 596 10.60 29.32 -25.88
C LYS A 596 9.89 29.61 -27.21
N GLU A 597 8.82 28.91 -27.50
CA GLU A 597 7.76 29.42 -28.36
C GLU A 597 6.43 29.07 -27.69
N ASP A 598 5.94 30.05 -26.93
CA ASP A 598 4.53 30.44 -26.83
C ASP A 598 4.51 31.73 -26.01
N LYS A 599 4.99 32.81 -26.63
CA LYS A 599 4.39 34.13 -26.42
C LYS A 599 3.27 34.23 -27.45
N LYS A 600 2.03 34.02 -27.00
CA LYS A 600 0.87 34.81 -27.38
C LYS A 600 -0.18 34.68 -26.28
#